data_AF-A0A2V8Q6D2-F1
#
_entry.id   AF-A0A2V8Q6D2-F1
#
_cell.length_a   1.000
_cell.length_b   1.000
_cell.length_c   1.000
_cell.angle_alpha   90.00
_cell.angle_beta   90.00
_cell.angle_gamma   90.00
#
_symmetry.space_group_name_H-M   'P 1'
#
loop_
_entity.id
_entity.type
_entity.pdbx_description
1 polymer ?
#
loop_
_entity_poly.entity_id
_entity_poly.type
_entity_poly.pdbx_seq_one_letter_code
_entity_poly.pdbx_strand_id
1 'polypeptide(L)'
;MVTLKTTVPESASGKAFNFLAICFLLSGATGLIYEVVWARMLGLVFGATTIAISAVLAAFMGGLALGSALAAKLAARIPRPLRTYALIEMFIGLYALIVSALFRAADSAYAAIWQSFHPGFYGFAFLRFVLATIVLIVPTALMGATLPAIVLAVRQFGNSKASAVARLYSFNLTGAIAGTIAAGFLLLPYLGVRATTQVAALANLLIGVAVLIFDSRRTRPPTRVEPENTR
;
A
#
# COMPACT_ATOMS: atom_id res chain seq x y z
N MET A 1 -35.92 21.65 2.98
CA MET A 1 -35.00 20.58 2.53
C MET A 1 -34.15 20.19 3.74
N VAL A 2 -34.58 19.17 4.49
CA VAL A 2 -33.94 18.77 5.76
C VAL A 2 -32.80 17.82 5.45
N THR A 3 -31.57 18.32 5.54
CA THR A 3 -30.36 17.50 5.42
C THR A 3 -30.23 16.65 6.69
N LEU A 4 -30.75 15.41 6.64
CA LEU A 4 -30.54 14.41 7.68
C LEU A 4 -29.04 14.14 7.82
N LYS A 5 -28.41 14.85 8.76
CA LYS A 5 -27.03 14.62 9.20
C LYS A 5 -27.08 13.30 9.99
N THR A 6 -26.85 12.18 9.33
CA THR A 6 -26.72 10.88 10.00
C THR A 6 -25.53 10.95 10.96
N THR A 7 -25.78 11.28 12.21
CA THR A 7 -24.80 11.30 13.28
C THR A 7 -24.43 9.85 13.60
N VAL A 8 -23.26 9.42 13.18
CA VAL A 8 -22.71 8.12 13.59
C VAL A 8 -22.52 8.20 15.12
N PRO A 9 -23.04 7.24 15.91
CA PRO A 9 -22.84 7.24 17.35
C PRO A 9 -21.36 7.25 17.69
N GLU A 10 -20.96 8.06 18.69
CA GLU A 10 -19.56 8.36 19.02
C GLU A 10 -18.73 7.08 19.32
N SER A 11 -19.37 6.06 19.90
CA SER A 11 -18.78 4.74 20.16
C SER A 11 -18.48 3.93 18.89
N ALA A 12 -19.29 4.07 17.84
CA ALA A 12 -19.08 3.41 16.55
C ALA A 12 -17.97 4.11 15.75
N SER A 13 -17.81 5.43 15.90
CA SER A 13 -16.71 6.19 15.32
C SER A 13 -15.35 5.75 15.87
N GLY A 14 -15.25 5.53 17.20
CA GLY A 14 -14.02 5.03 17.83
C GLY A 14 -13.61 3.63 17.38
N LYS A 15 -14.57 2.70 17.28
CA LYS A 15 -14.30 1.33 16.79
C LYS A 15 -13.83 1.31 15.34
N ALA A 16 -14.48 2.10 14.47
CA ALA A 16 -14.08 2.23 13.07
C ALA A 16 -12.66 2.79 12.93
N PHE A 17 -12.33 3.82 13.72
CA PHE A 17 -10.98 4.40 13.75
C PHE A 17 -9.93 3.37 14.16
N ASN A 18 -10.15 2.64 15.26
CA ASN A 18 -9.19 1.64 15.74
C ASN A 18 -8.97 0.51 14.72
N PHE A 19 -10.05 0.03 14.10
CA PHE A 19 -9.96 -0.98 13.04
C PHE A 19 -9.12 -0.49 11.85
N LEU A 20 -9.39 0.73 11.37
CA LEU A 20 -8.63 1.33 10.27
C LEU A 20 -7.17 1.60 10.66
N ALA A 21 -6.90 2.01 11.90
CA ALA A 21 -5.54 2.21 12.41
C ALA A 21 -4.74 0.89 12.44
N ILE A 22 -5.35 -0.22 12.84
CA ILE A 22 -4.71 -1.55 12.79
C ILE A 22 -4.43 -1.95 11.33
N CYS A 23 -5.40 -1.77 10.43
CA CYS A 23 -5.19 -2.03 9.00
C CYS A 23 -4.02 -1.21 8.45
N PHE A 24 -3.93 0.06 8.84
CA PHE A 24 -2.90 0.96 8.35
C PHE A 24 -1.52 0.70 8.96
N LEU A 25 -1.46 0.19 10.20
CA LEU A 25 -0.25 -0.35 10.81
C LEU A 25 0.25 -1.55 10.02
N LEU A 26 -0.62 -2.53 9.75
CA LEU A 26 -0.24 -3.73 8.98
C LEU A 26 0.17 -3.37 7.55
N SER A 27 -0.54 -2.42 6.92
CA SER A 27 -0.17 -1.85 5.62
C SER A 27 1.23 -1.23 5.65
N GLY A 28 1.54 -0.42 6.67
CA GLY A 28 2.90 0.13 6.87
C GLY A 28 3.96 -0.97 7.00
N ALA A 29 3.67 -2.02 7.77
CA ALA A 29 4.58 -3.15 7.92
C ALA A 29 4.83 -3.86 6.58
N THR A 30 3.77 -4.21 5.85
CA THR A 30 3.91 -4.84 4.52
C THR A 30 4.66 -3.96 3.54
N GLY A 31 4.43 -2.65 3.59
CA GLY A 31 5.07 -1.71 2.67
C GLY A 31 6.59 -1.68 2.81
N LEU A 32 7.08 -1.66 4.04
CA LEU A 32 8.52 -1.68 4.31
C LEU A 32 9.12 -3.09 4.17
N ILE A 33 8.33 -4.14 4.38
CA ILE A 33 8.76 -5.50 3.98
C ILE A 33 9.03 -5.54 2.48
N TYR A 34 8.13 -4.99 1.66
CA TYR A 34 8.35 -4.92 0.21
C TYR A 34 9.57 -4.11 -0.17
N GLU A 35 9.78 -2.94 0.43
CA GLU A 35 10.95 -2.12 0.15
C GLU A 35 12.26 -2.88 0.42
N VAL A 36 12.37 -3.56 1.56
CA VAL A 36 13.54 -4.37 1.92
C VAL A 36 13.70 -5.57 0.97
N VAL A 37 12.60 -6.27 0.65
CA VAL A 37 12.63 -7.41 -0.26
C VAL A 37 13.06 -6.98 -1.66
N TRP A 38 12.49 -5.91 -2.20
CA TRP A 38 12.81 -5.42 -3.54
C TRP A 38 14.23 -4.86 -3.62
N ALA A 39 14.70 -4.16 -2.59
CA ALA A 39 16.09 -3.75 -2.47
C ALA A 39 17.04 -4.97 -2.50
N ARG A 40 16.70 -6.05 -1.78
CA ARG A 40 17.48 -7.29 -1.82
C ARG A 40 17.45 -7.98 -3.18
N MET A 41 16.28 -8.06 -3.83
CA MET A 41 16.16 -8.64 -5.17
C MET A 41 16.99 -7.86 -6.20
N LEU A 42 16.93 -6.53 -6.14
CA LEU A 42 17.73 -5.68 -7.02
C LEU A 42 19.22 -5.78 -6.72
N GLY A 43 19.61 -5.91 -5.46
CA GLY A 43 21.00 -6.21 -5.08
C GLY A 43 21.50 -7.56 -5.59
N LEU A 44 20.65 -8.58 -5.65
CA LEU A 44 21.01 -9.91 -6.17
C LEU A 44 21.14 -9.94 -7.69
N VAL A 45 20.25 -9.23 -8.40
CA VAL A 45 20.20 -9.21 -9.87
C VAL A 45 21.24 -8.25 -10.45
N PHE A 46 21.34 -7.05 -9.87
CA PHE A 46 22.15 -5.96 -10.42
C PHE A 46 23.48 -5.78 -9.68
N GLY A 47 23.74 -6.55 -8.63
CA GLY A 47 24.92 -6.42 -7.78
C GLY A 47 24.70 -5.39 -6.67
N ALA A 48 25.24 -5.68 -5.48
CA ALA A 48 25.11 -4.87 -4.28
C ALA A 48 25.98 -3.61 -4.36
N THR A 49 25.59 -2.65 -5.20
CA THR A 49 26.22 -1.33 -5.28
C THR A 49 25.36 -0.29 -4.58
N THR A 50 26.01 0.72 -3.98
CA THR A 50 25.32 1.88 -3.41
C THR A 50 24.36 2.52 -4.41
N ILE A 51 24.72 2.51 -5.70
CA ILE A 51 23.89 3.05 -6.79
C ILE A 51 22.57 2.27 -6.92
N ALA A 52 22.60 0.94 -6.86
CA ALA A 52 21.40 0.11 -6.97
C ALA A 52 20.43 0.36 -5.80
N ILE A 53 20.96 0.44 -4.56
CA ILE A 53 20.12 0.70 -3.38
C ILE A 53 19.53 2.12 -3.43
N SER A 54 20.35 3.13 -3.76
CA SER A 54 19.88 4.51 -3.91
C SER A 54 18.84 4.66 -5.02
N ALA A 55 18.97 3.92 -6.12
CA ALA A 55 18.00 3.86 -7.19
C ALA A 55 16.64 3.33 -6.72
N VAL A 56 16.62 2.28 -5.90
CA VAL A 56 15.40 1.72 -5.31
C VAL A 56 14.73 2.73 -4.40
N LEU A 57 15.50 3.30 -3.47
CA LEU A 57 14.99 4.32 -2.54
C LEU A 57 14.40 5.50 -3.30
N ALA A 58 15.10 6.00 -4.34
CA ALA A 58 14.62 7.10 -5.16
C ALA A 58 13.33 6.74 -5.91
N ALA A 59 13.25 5.57 -6.54
CA ALA A 59 12.03 5.12 -7.22
C ALA A 59 10.86 4.89 -6.24
N PHE A 60 11.15 4.36 -5.05
CA PHE A 60 10.17 4.09 -4.01
C PHE A 60 9.60 5.39 -3.44
N MET A 61 10.48 6.30 -3.01
CA MET A 61 10.08 7.61 -2.50
C MET A 61 9.40 8.48 -3.57
N GLY A 62 9.92 8.44 -4.81
CA GLY A 62 9.32 9.13 -5.96
C GLY A 62 7.91 8.63 -6.26
N GLY A 63 7.69 7.31 -6.22
CA GLY A 63 6.36 6.74 -6.36
C GLY A 63 5.44 7.07 -5.20
N LEU A 64 5.89 6.97 -3.94
CA LEU A 64 5.10 7.39 -2.77
C LEU A 64 4.64 8.85 -2.91
N ALA A 65 5.55 9.75 -3.28
CA ALA A 65 5.27 11.16 -3.49
C ALA A 65 4.25 11.38 -4.62
N LEU A 66 4.45 10.72 -5.77
CA LEU A 66 3.53 10.76 -6.91
C LEU A 66 2.13 10.27 -6.51
N GLY A 67 2.07 9.12 -5.86
CA GLY A 67 0.84 8.49 -5.40
C GLY A 67 0.05 9.34 -4.43
N SER A 68 0.74 9.89 -3.41
CA SER A 68 0.14 10.78 -2.42
C SER A 68 -0.39 12.06 -3.06
N ALA A 69 0.39 12.68 -3.96
CA ALA A 69 -0.01 13.89 -4.67
C ALA A 69 -1.21 13.65 -5.60
N LEU A 70 -1.21 12.55 -6.37
CA LEU A 70 -2.32 12.18 -7.24
C LEU A 70 -3.59 11.87 -6.42
N ALA A 71 -3.48 11.06 -5.37
CA ALA A 71 -4.61 10.74 -4.52
C ALA A 71 -5.19 11.97 -3.80
N ALA A 72 -4.34 12.90 -3.36
CA ALA A 72 -4.78 14.17 -2.79
C ALA A 72 -5.52 15.04 -3.82
N LYS A 73 -5.03 15.13 -5.06
CA LYS A 73 -5.70 15.85 -6.16
C LYS A 73 -7.04 15.22 -6.55
N LEU A 74 -7.10 13.88 -6.53
CA LEU A 74 -8.30 13.12 -6.91
C LEU A 74 -9.27 12.92 -5.73
N ALA A 75 -8.91 13.35 -4.51
CA ALA A 75 -9.66 13.10 -3.28
C ALA A 75 -11.16 13.47 -3.37
N ALA A 76 -11.48 14.61 -4.00
CA ALA A 76 -12.86 15.07 -4.17
C ALA A 76 -13.69 14.18 -5.12
N ARG A 77 -13.03 13.39 -5.98
CA ARG A 77 -13.66 12.48 -6.95
C ARG A 77 -13.78 11.04 -6.43
N ILE A 78 -13.44 10.77 -5.17
CA ILE A 78 -13.50 9.42 -4.59
C ILE A 78 -14.85 9.22 -3.88
N PRO A 79 -15.85 8.56 -4.50
CA PRO A 79 -17.18 8.42 -3.90
C PRO A 79 -17.21 7.39 -2.76
N ARG A 80 -16.29 6.40 -2.77
CA ARG A 80 -16.24 5.31 -1.78
C ARG A 80 -14.81 5.11 -1.25
N PRO A 81 -14.29 6.00 -0.38
CA PRO A 81 -12.94 5.96 0.17
C PRO A 81 -12.53 4.63 0.81
N LEU A 82 -13.43 3.99 1.59
CA LEU A 82 -13.17 2.69 2.18
C LEU A 82 -12.89 1.62 1.12
N ARG A 83 -13.74 1.54 0.09
CA ARG A 83 -13.54 0.60 -1.03
C ARG A 83 -12.29 0.92 -1.82
N THR A 84 -12.00 2.20 -2.06
CA THR A 84 -10.78 2.62 -2.74
C THR A 84 -9.54 2.19 -1.96
N TYR A 85 -9.50 2.42 -0.65
CA TYR A 85 -8.41 1.93 0.21
C TYR A 85 -8.28 0.41 0.15
N ALA A 86 -9.39 -0.32 0.26
CA ALA A 86 -9.39 -1.79 0.17
C ALA A 86 -8.85 -2.30 -1.18
N LEU A 87 -9.28 -1.69 -2.29
CA LEU A 87 -8.82 -2.06 -3.63
C LEU A 87 -7.33 -1.77 -3.79
N ILE A 88 -6.85 -0.61 -3.31
CA ILE A 88 -5.42 -0.24 -3.33
C ILE A 88 -4.60 -1.34 -2.63
N GLU A 89 -4.98 -1.73 -1.41
CA GLU A 89 -4.29 -2.77 -0.64
C GLU A 89 -4.27 -4.11 -1.41
N MET A 90 -5.41 -4.55 -1.94
CA MET A 90 -5.45 -5.80 -2.72
C MET A 90 -4.59 -5.73 -3.98
N PHE A 91 -4.60 -4.61 -4.71
CA PHE A 91 -3.76 -4.42 -5.88
C PHE A 91 -2.27 -4.42 -5.53
N ILE A 92 -1.86 -3.81 -4.42
CA ILE A 92 -0.48 -3.88 -3.93
C ILE A 92 -0.09 -5.34 -3.68
N GLY A 93 -0.93 -6.10 -2.96
CA GLY A 93 -0.68 -7.51 -2.68
C GLY A 93 -0.58 -8.37 -3.94
N LEU A 94 -1.50 -8.21 -4.90
CA LEU A 94 -1.47 -8.91 -6.18
C LEU A 94 -0.24 -8.53 -7.03
N TYR A 95 0.10 -7.23 -7.06
CA TYR A 95 1.26 -6.75 -7.79
C TYR A 95 2.56 -7.33 -7.22
N ALA A 96 2.66 -7.43 -5.89
CA ALA A 96 3.82 -8.01 -5.23
C ALA A 96 4.09 -9.47 -5.66
N LEU A 97 3.05 -10.25 -5.97
CA LEU A 97 3.21 -11.63 -6.44
C LEU A 97 3.82 -11.74 -7.84
N ILE A 98 3.56 -10.75 -8.71
CA ILE A 98 4.10 -10.72 -10.08
C ILE A 98 5.44 -9.99 -10.18
N VAL A 99 5.81 -9.17 -9.19
CA VAL A 99 7.02 -8.34 -9.22
C VAL A 99 8.30 -9.16 -9.43
N SER A 100 8.33 -10.40 -8.93
CA SER A 100 9.46 -11.31 -9.13
C SER A 100 9.63 -11.71 -10.60
N ALA A 101 8.54 -11.88 -11.33
CA ALA A 101 8.58 -12.14 -12.77
C ALA A 101 8.98 -10.86 -13.53
N LEU A 102 8.50 -9.69 -13.10
CA LEU A 102 8.88 -8.40 -13.69
C LEU A 102 10.38 -8.11 -13.53
N PHE A 103 10.98 -8.39 -12.37
CA PHE A 103 12.43 -8.24 -12.19
C PHE A 103 13.24 -9.20 -13.06
N ARG A 104 12.79 -10.45 -13.24
CA ARG A 104 13.44 -11.38 -14.19
C ARG A 104 13.34 -10.91 -15.64
N ALA A 105 12.18 -10.39 -16.03
CA ALA A 105 11.99 -9.82 -17.37
C ALA A 105 12.87 -8.58 -17.57
N ALA A 106 12.96 -7.71 -16.56
CA ALA A 106 13.85 -6.55 -16.57
C ALA A 106 15.33 -6.97 -16.69
N ASP A 107 15.74 -8.03 -16.01
CA ASP A 107 17.09 -8.59 -16.13
C ASP A 107 17.40 -9.15 -17.52
N SER A 108 16.45 -9.89 -18.12
CA SER A 108 16.60 -10.40 -19.49
C SER A 108 16.66 -9.28 -20.53
N ALA A 109 15.81 -8.26 -20.39
CA ALA A 109 15.86 -7.06 -21.24
C ALA A 109 17.19 -6.31 -21.08
N TYR A 110 17.66 -6.20 -19.85
CA TYR A 110 18.95 -5.62 -19.52
C TYR A 110 20.11 -6.38 -20.19
N ALA A 111 20.13 -7.71 -20.10
CA ALA A 111 21.15 -8.55 -20.73
C ALA A 111 21.20 -8.39 -22.26
N ALA A 112 20.04 -8.29 -22.91
CA ALA A 112 19.96 -8.07 -24.37
C ALA A 112 20.54 -6.70 -24.79
N ILE A 113 20.22 -5.64 -24.03
CA ILE A 113 20.74 -4.29 -24.28
C ILE A 113 22.27 -4.25 -24.08
N TRP A 114 22.78 -4.93 -23.06
CA TRP A 114 24.21 -5.00 -22.80
C TRP A 114 24.99 -5.60 -23.98
N GLN A 115 24.52 -6.72 -24.53
CA GLN A 115 25.16 -7.38 -25.67
C GLN A 115 25.19 -6.52 -26.94
N SER A 116 24.26 -5.57 -27.08
CA SER A 116 24.10 -4.77 -28.29
C SER A 116 24.88 -3.44 -28.22
N PHE A 117 24.88 -2.77 -27.06
CA PHE A 117 25.37 -1.39 -26.94
C PHE A 117 26.62 -1.21 -26.07
N HIS A 118 27.01 -2.22 -25.28
CA HIS A 118 28.14 -2.15 -24.33
C HIS A 118 28.20 -0.82 -23.53
N PRO A 119 27.10 -0.40 -22.88
CA PRO A 119 27.06 0.88 -22.19
C PRO A 119 28.13 0.94 -21.09
N GLY A 120 28.84 2.07 -20.99
CA GLY A 120 29.77 2.30 -19.89
C GLY A 120 29.10 2.27 -18.51
N PHE A 121 29.89 2.25 -17.44
CA PHE A 121 29.42 2.12 -16.05
C PHE A 121 28.21 3.02 -15.68
N TYR A 122 28.21 4.28 -16.10
CA TYR A 122 27.11 5.22 -15.82
C TYR A 122 25.84 4.94 -16.65
N GLY A 123 25.99 4.56 -17.92
CA GLY A 123 24.85 4.17 -18.76
C GLY A 123 24.16 2.90 -18.23
N PHE A 124 24.98 1.99 -17.71
CA PHE A 124 24.53 0.78 -17.03
C PHE A 124 23.75 1.06 -15.74
N ALA A 125 24.27 1.95 -14.89
CA ALA A 125 23.56 2.42 -13.70
C ALA A 125 22.22 3.09 -14.03
N PHE A 126 22.20 3.97 -15.04
CA PHE A 126 21.01 4.68 -15.46
C PHE A 126 19.92 3.75 -16.00
N LEU A 127 20.27 2.81 -16.88
CA LEU A 127 19.31 1.84 -17.42
C LEU A 127 18.65 1.02 -16.31
N ARG A 128 19.42 0.60 -15.31
CA ARG A 128 18.91 -0.13 -14.14
C ARG A 128 17.95 0.71 -13.31
N PHE A 129 18.30 1.97 -13.07
CA PHE A 129 17.40 2.91 -12.39
C PHE A 129 16.07 3.04 -13.14
N VAL A 130 16.11 3.18 -14.47
CA VAL A 130 14.90 3.27 -15.31
C VAL A 130 14.07 1.99 -15.21
N LEU A 131 14.67 0.82 -15.38
CA LEU A 131 13.97 -0.47 -15.31
C LEU A 131 13.37 -0.73 -13.91
N ALA A 132 14.13 -0.46 -12.85
CA ALA A 132 13.64 -0.56 -11.48
C ALA A 132 12.49 0.42 -11.23
N THR A 133 12.59 1.65 -11.73
CA THR A 133 11.52 2.65 -11.63
C THR A 133 10.26 2.19 -12.35
N ILE A 134 10.36 1.63 -13.56
CA ILE A 134 9.21 1.11 -14.32
C ILE A 134 8.49 0.01 -13.53
N VAL A 135 9.24 -0.89 -12.90
CA VAL A 135 8.67 -1.99 -12.09
C VAL A 135 8.08 -1.48 -10.78
N LEU A 136 8.73 -0.51 -10.13
CA LEU A 136 8.36 -0.08 -8.78
C LEU A 136 7.33 1.04 -8.75
N ILE A 137 7.24 1.89 -9.78
CA ILE A 137 6.42 3.11 -9.73
C ILE A 137 4.94 2.83 -9.49
N VAL A 138 4.40 1.74 -10.07
CA VAL A 138 3.00 1.37 -9.92
C VAL A 138 2.66 0.99 -8.48
N PRO A 139 3.31 -0.03 -7.87
CA PRO A 139 2.99 -0.40 -6.50
C PRO A 139 3.34 0.71 -5.50
N THR A 140 4.44 1.45 -5.70
CA THR A 140 4.84 2.50 -4.74
C THR A 140 3.94 3.73 -4.84
N ALA A 141 3.41 4.06 -6.02
CA ALA A 141 2.35 5.07 -6.13
C ALA A 141 1.05 4.63 -5.46
N LEU A 142 0.66 3.37 -5.59
CA LEU A 142 -0.49 2.84 -4.85
C LEU A 142 -0.26 2.91 -3.32
N MET A 143 0.94 2.56 -2.85
CA MET A 143 1.32 2.68 -1.44
C MET A 143 1.27 4.14 -0.97
N GLY A 144 1.72 5.09 -1.79
CA GLY A 144 1.62 6.53 -1.49
C GLY A 144 0.19 7.03 -1.40
N ALA A 145 -0.73 6.44 -2.15
CA ALA A 145 -2.15 6.78 -2.14
C ALA A 145 -2.91 6.25 -0.91
N THR A 146 -2.34 5.31 -0.14
CA THR A 146 -3.01 4.69 1.02
C THR A 146 -3.37 5.70 2.10
N LEU A 147 -2.45 6.62 2.45
CA LEU A 147 -2.68 7.62 3.51
C LEU A 147 -3.81 8.59 3.13
N PRO A 148 -3.82 9.25 1.95
CA PRO A 148 -4.97 10.05 1.53
C PRO A 148 -6.28 9.26 1.52
N ALA A 149 -6.27 8.01 1.03
CA ALA A 149 -7.48 7.19 0.95
C ALA A 149 -8.06 6.86 2.33
N ILE A 150 -7.22 6.46 3.30
CA ILE A 150 -7.68 6.11 4.65
C ILE A 150 -8.10 7.35 5.45
N VAL A 151 -7.46 8.50 5.23
CA VAL A 151 -7.89 9.77 5.83
C VAL A 151 -9.29 10.14 5.34
N LEU A 152 -9.56 10.00 4.05
CA LEU A 152 -10.91 10.20 3.50
C LEU A 152 -11.90 9.20 4.08
N ALA A 153 -11.51 7.95 4.29
CA ALA A 153 -12.35 6.93 4.92
C ALA A 153 -12.71 7.28 6.38
N VAL A 154 -11.73 7.69 7.18
CA VAL A 154 -11.94 8.06 8.59
C VAL A 154 -12.82 9.31 8.73
N ARG A 155 -12.71 10.27 7.81
CA ARG A 155 -13.60 11.44 7.75
C ARG A 155 -15.09 11.07 7.62
N GLN A 156 -15.42 9.94 6.97
CA GLN A 156 -16.80 9.46 6.87
C GLN A 156 -17.41 9.00 8.20
N PHE A 157 -16.60 8.87 9.25
CA PHE A 157 -17.03 8.52 10.61
C PHE A 157 -17.03 9.75 11.54
N GLY A 158 -16.99 10.96 10.98
CA GLY A 158 -17.02 12.21 11.75
C GLY A 158 -15.66 12.62 12.35
N ASN A 159 -14.60 11.86 12.09
CA ASN A 159 -13.27 12.15 12.64
C ASN A 159 -12.41 12.90 11.62
N SER A 160 -12.64 14.21 11.52
CA SER A 160 -11.94 15.13 10.60
C SER A 160 -10.77 15.87 11.25
N LYS A 161 -10.41 15.52 12.50
CA LYS A 161 -9.39 16.23 13.28
C LYS A 161 -8.00 15.95 12.73
N ALA A 162 -7.12 16.97 12.72
CA ALA A 162 -5.71 16.79 12.36
C ALA A 162 -5.00 15.74 13.25
N SER A 163 -5.41 15.63 14.52
CA SER A 163 -4.89 14.62 15.45
C SER A 163 -5.19 13.18 15.02
N ALA A 164 -6.29 12.93 14.31
CA ALA A 164 -6.61 11.60 13.78
C ALA A 164 -5.68 11.21 12.63
N VAL A 165 -5.35 12.17 11.76
CA VAL A 165 -4.38 11.98 10.67
C VAL A 165 -2.99 11.69 11.25
N ALA A 166 -2.55 12.50 12.21
CA ALA A 166 -1.26 12.29 12.88
C ALA A 166 -1.19 10.92 13.57
N ARG A 167 -2.26 10.49 14.23
CA ARG A 167 -2.34 9.18 14.90
C ARG A 167 -2.30 8.03 13.89
N LEU A 168 -3.05 8.10 12.78
CA LEU A 168 -2.96 7.10 11.69
C LEU A 168 -1.55 7.01 11.14
N TYR A 169 -0.93 8.15 10.83
CA TYR A 169 0.43 8.19 10.32
C TYR A 169 1.43 7.59 11.32
N SER A 170 1.25 7.82 12.62
CA SER A 170 2.07 7.21 13.68
C SER A 170 1.92 5.68 13.71
N PHE A 171 0.70 5.15 13.59
CA PHE A 171 0.46 3.71 13.49
C PHE A 171 1.13 3.10 12.26
N ASN A 172 1.05 3.77 11.11
CA ASN A 172 1.71 3.34 9.89
C ASN A 172 3.23 3.34 10.00
N LEU A 173 3.83 4.40 10.56
CA LEU A 173 5.27 4.45 10.83
C LEU A 173 5.72 3.37 11.82
N THR A 174 4.93 3.10 12.85
CA THR A 174 5.20 2.01 13.81
C THR A 174 5.20 0.66 13.10
N GLY A 175 4.20 0.42 12.26
CA GLY A 175 4.14 -0.76 11.41
C GLY A 175 5.33 -0.85 10.47
N ALA A 176 5.68 0.24 9.79
CA ALA A 176 6.83 0.36 8.90
C ALA A 176 8.14 -0.05 9.60
N ILE A 177 8.42 0.50 10.79
CA ILE A 177 9.59 0.13 11.61
C ILE A 177 9.59 -1.37 11.92
N ALA A 178 8.47 -1.90 12.41
CA ALA A 178 8.34 -3.33 12.72
C ALA A 178 8.53 -4.20 11.46
N GLY A 179 7.98 -3.76 10.32
CA GLY A 179 8.11 -4.42 9.02
C GLY A 179 9.54 -4.47 8.53
N THR A 180 10.30 -3.37 8.61
CA THR A 180 11.73 -3.32 8.24
C THR A 180 12.55 -4.28 9.10
N ILE A 181 12.34 -4.25 10.42
CA ILE A 181 13.06 -5.14 11.36
C ILE A 181 12.70 -6.60 11.07
N ALA A 182 11.41 -6.92 10.95
CA ALA A 182 10.95 -8.26 10.65
C ALA A 182 11.50 -8.76 9.30
N ALA A 183 11.47 -7.92 8.25
CA ALA A 183 11.99 -8.27 6.94
C ALA A 183 13.49 -8.60 7.00
N GLY A 184 14.29 -7.72 7.58
CA GLY A 184 15.76 -7.86 7.60
C GLY A 184 16.25 -9.00 8.48
N PHE A 185 15.64 -9.20 9.65
CA PHE A 185 16.17 -10.09 10.69
C PHE A 185 15.40 -11.40 10.88
N LEU A 186 14.16 -11.49 10.40
CA LEU A 186 13.32 -12.68 10.61
C LEU A 186 12.84 -13.28 9.28
N LEU A 187 12.03 -12.55 8.53
CA LEU A 187 11.35 -13.09 7.35
C LEU A 187 12.35 -13.47 6.26
N LEU A 188 13.27 -12.58 5.89
CA LEU A 188 14.23 -12.91 4.83
C LEU A 188 15.24 -14.01 5.22
N PRO A 189 15.83 -14.02 6.43
CA PRO A 189 16.71 -15.11 6.85
C PRO A 189 16.03 -16.47 6.93
N TYR A 190 14.81 -16.56 7.48
CA TYR A 190 14.15 -17.85 7.72
C TYR A 190 13.25 -18.32 6.57
N LEU A 191 12.58 -17.41 5.86
CA LEU A 191 11.61 -17.74 4.80
C LEU A 191 12.18 -17.49 3.39
N GLY A 192 13.22 -16.66 3.28
CA GLY A 192 13.74 -16.22 1.99
C GLY A 192 12.81 -15.23 1.28
N VAL A 193 13.25 -14.77 0.10
CA VAL A 193 12.59 -13.71 -0.69
C VAL A 193 11.15 -14.09 -1.04
N ARG A 194 10.94 -15.27 -1.66
CA ARG A 194 9.64 -15.67 -2.23
C ARG A 194 8.55 -15.77 -1.15
N ALA A 195 8.82 -16.50 -0.07
CA ALA A 195 7.83 -16.69 0.98
C ALA A 195 7.59 -15.39 1.77
N THR A 196 8.61 -14.55 1.98
CA THR A 196 8.43 -13.21 2.56
C THR A 196 7.48 -12.35 1.73
N THR A 197 7.66 -12.32 0.40
CA THR A 197 6.75 -11.62 -0.51
C THR A 197 5.33 -12.17 -0.42
N GLN A 198 5.16 -13.48 -0.36
CA GLN A 198 3.84 -14.12 -0.27
C GLN A 198 3.12 -13.80 1.05
N VAL A 199 3.85 -13.79 2.17
CA VAL A 199 3.30 -13.41 3.49
C VAL A 199 2.83 -11.96 3.49
N ALA A 200 3.65 -11.04 2.99
CA ALA A 200 3.26 -9.64 2.89
C ALA A 200 2.07 -9.45 1.93
N ALA A 201 2.07 -10.14 0.78
CA ALA A 201 0.98 -10.09 -0.20
C ALA A 201 -0.34 -10.58 0.40
N LEU A 202 -0.29 -11.71 1.14
CA LEU A 202 -1.45 -12.23 1.85
C LEU A 202 -1.97 -11.24 2.88
N ALA A 203 -1.08 -10.58 3.64
CA ALA A 203 -1.48 -9.56 4.60
C ALA A 203 -2.21 -8.38 3.92
N ASN A 204 -1.72 -7.86 2.79
CA ASN A 204 -2.45 -6.80 2.06
C ASN A 204 -3.80 -7.27 1.51
N LEU A 205 -3.88 -8.51 1.00
CA LEU A 205 -5.15 -9.09 0.54
C LEU A 205 -6.15 -9.21 1.70
N LEU A 206 -5.70 -9.68 2.87
CA LEU A 206 -6.53 -9.78 4.07
C LEU A 206 -6.98 -8.41 4.58
N ILE A 207 -6.11 -7.39 4.55
CA ILE A 207 -6.49 -6.00 4.88
C ILE A 207 -7.61 -5.55 3.94
N GLY A 208 -7.44 -5.70 2.63
CA GLY A 208 -8.43 -5.31 1.64
C GLY A 208 -9.77 -6.03 1.83
N VAL A 209 -9.76 -7.35 2.02
CA VAL A 209 -10.97 -8.14 2.28
C VAL A 209 -11.64 -7.71 3.58
N ALA A 210 -10.88 -7.52 4.66
CA ALA A 210 -11.41 -7.09 5.95
C ALA A 210 -12.11 -5.72 5.85
N VAL A 211 -11.49 -4.77 5.14
CA VAL A 211 -12.08 -3.45 4.90
C VAL A 211 -13.34 -3.52 4.03
N LEU A 212 -13.36 -4.38 3.00
CA LEU A 212 -14.57 -4.58 2.17
C LEU A 212 -15.72 -5.20 2.96
N ILE A 213 -15.44 -6.17 3.83
CA ILE A 213 -16.43 -6.77 4.73
C ILE A 213 -16.96 -5.70 5.70
N PHE A 214 -16.07 -4.88 6.26
CA PHE A 214 -16.44 -3.78 7.15
C PHE A 214 -17.33 -2.74 6.44
N ASP A 215 -17.01 -2.36 5.21
CA ASP A 215 -17.82 -1.45 4.37
C ASP A 215 -19.21 -2.05 4.05
N SER A 216 -19.26 -3.34 3.68
CA SER A 216 -20.50 -4.02 3.27
C SER A 216 -21.50 -4.17 4.42
N ARG A 217 -21.02 -4.33 5.66
CA ARG A 217 -21.88 -4.37 6.86
C ARG A 217 -22.53 -3.01 7.16
N ARG A 218 -22.00 -1.92 6.61
CA ARG A 218 -22.55 -0.55 6.75
C ARG A 218 -23.68 -0.25 5.75
N THR A 219 -23.65 -0.88 4.57
CA THR A 219 -24.62 -0.62 3.50
C THR A 219 -25.94 -1.39 3.61
N ARG A 220 -26.12 -2.26 4.60
CA ARG A 220 -27.44 -2.90 4.85
C ARG A 220 -28.38 -1.89 5.52
N PRO A 221 -29.53 -1.53 4.91
CA PRO A 221 -30.56 -0.76 5.61
C PRO A 221 -31.07 -1.57 6.81
N PRO A 222 -31.43 -0.94 7.95
CA PRO A 222 -32.19 -1.64 8.98
C PRO A 222 -33.49 -2.13 8.34
N THR A 223 -33.76 -3.43 8.45
CA THR A 223 -35.04 -4.03 8.10
C THR A 223 -36.13 -3.22 8.77
N ARG A 224 -36.90 -2.42 8.01
CA ARG A 224 -38.13 -1.83 8.52
C ARG A 224 -39.03 -3.00 8.91
N VAL A 225 -39.21 -3.19 10.21
CA VAL A 225 -40.35 -3.97 10.71
C VAL A 225 -41.57 -3.16 10.30
N GLU A 226 -42.31 -3.67 9.33
CA GLU A 226 -43.59 -3.11 8.92
C GLU A 226 -44.53 -3.17 10.13
N PRO A 227 -45.22 -2.08 10.51
CA PRO A 227 -46.20 -2.17 11.57
C PRO A 227 -47.31 -3.10 11.11
N GLU A 228 -47.44 -4.23 11.81
CA GLU A 228 -48.55 -5.15 11.69
C GLU A 228 -49.84 -4.34 11.91
N ASN A 229 -50.57 -4.11 10.81
CA ASN A 229 -51.83 -3.39 10.85
C ASN A 229 -52.88 -4.34 11.43
N THR A 230 -52.93 -4.40 12.77
CA THR A 230 -54.08 -4.96 13.49
C THR A 230 -55.30 -4.10 13.19
N ARG A 231 -56.14 -4.63 12.29
CA ARG A 231 -57.54 -4.21 12.12
C ARG A 231 -58.39 -4.63 13.30
#